data_AF-A0AA90F6X4-F1
#
_entry.id   AF-A0AA90F6X4-F1
#
_cell.length_a   1.000
_cell.length_b   1.000
_cell.length_c   1.000
_cell.angle_alpha   90.00
_cell.angle_beta   90.00
_cell.angle_gamma   90.00
#
_symmetry.space_group_name_H-M   'P 1'
#
loop_
_entity.id
_entity.type
_entity.pdbx_description
1 polymer ?
#
loop_
_entity_poly.entity_id
_entity_poly.type
_entity_poly.pdbx_seq_one_letter_code
_entity_poly.pdbx_strand_id
1 'polypeptide(L)'
;MSRPLNQSYPFSVYSGLLTPVHYEKIGHAIWLFLWCISSTTKEIERDGMTWGIVLGNKPLKAAELALQFGVNEKTIRRWLALLERNGYIAVTRAPYGMILSVRHSKKFACASHVRTELPDRTEETGRADKLVQSNKDITQINTKHNMSSIKTIAERFAALRSLQEGKPVHPSSKDYQAIARIVARGVSLPQTIKWLEQCFEEYETRRRSRHETIKVFSYCEKYIIGRLAEAEAKTTVRRENNAQKNNRRGYGRTEKQEPSITGGQTGRLRRKTV
;
A
#
# COMPACT_ATOMS: atom_id res chain seq x y z
N MET A 1 -22.71 -24.95 17.54
CA MET A 1 -21.63 -25.95 17.42
C MET A 1 -20.58 -25.68 18.50
N SER A 2 -20.70 -26.34 19.65
CA SER A 2 -19.66 -26.37 20.68
C SER A 2 -18.50 -27.24 20.18
N ARG A 3 -17.28 -26.70 20.20
CA ARG A 3 -16.08 -27.45 19.81
C ARG A 3 -15.78 -28.53 20.86
N PRO A 4 -15.44 -29.76 20.46
CA PRO A 4 -15.01 -30.79 21.41
C PRO A 4 -13.71 -30.34 22.10
N LEU A 5 -13.66 -30.50 23.43
CA LEU A 5 -12.60 -29.94 24.29
C LEU A 5 -11.18 -30.49 24.00
N ASN A 6 -11.06 -31.60 23.26
CA ASN A 6 -9.79 -32.33 23.09
C ASN A 6 -9.17 -32.20 21.69
N GLN A 7 -9.71 -31.35 20.81
CA GLN A 7 -9.14 -31.18 19.47
C GLN A 7 -8.29 -29.92 19.39
N SER A 8 -6.97 -30.10 19.38
CA SER A 8 -6.01 -29.06 19.04
C SER A 8 -6.07 -28.78 17.53
N TYR A 9 -5.94 -27.52 17.13
CA TYR A 9 -5.80 -27.13 15.74
C TYR A 9 -4.81 -25.97 15.62
N PRO A 10 -3.99 -25.94 14.55
CA PRO A 10 -3.13 -24.80 14.29
C PRO A 10 -3.99 -23.59 13.90
N PHE A 11 -3.63 -22.43 14.43
CA PHE A 11 -4.13 -21.16 13.93
C PHE A 11 -2.96 -20.19 13.78
N SER A 12 -2.99 -19.40 12.71
CA SER A 12 -1.92 -18.45 12.41
C SER A 12 -2.08 -17.18 13.22
N VAL A 13 -0.95 -16.63 13.64
CA VAL A 13 -0.82 -15.31 14.25
C VAL A 13 0.35 -14.58 13.62
N TYR A 14 0.28 -13.25 13.58
CA TYR A 14 1.33 -12.44 12.99
C TYR A 14 2.51 -12.29 13.97
N SER A 15 3.73 -12.44 13.46
CA SER A 15 4.97 -12.29 14.25
C SER A 15 5.13 -10.91 14.88
N GLY A 16 4.45 -9.89 14.35
CA GLY A 16 4.40 -8.55 14.93
C GLY A 16 3.97 -8.54 16.40
N LEU A 17 3.18 -9.53 16.84
CA LEU A 17 2.77 -9.70 18.24
C LEU A 17 3.97 -9.85 19.20
N LEU A 18 5.12 -10.35 18.72
CA LEU A 18 6.31 -10.63 19.51
C LEU A 18 7.26 -9.43 19.63
N THR A 19 6.80 -8.22 19.32
CA THR A 19 7.59 -7.00 19.50
C THR A 19 7.58 -6.52 20.96
N PRO A 20 8.65 -5.84 21.43
CA PRO A 20 8.75 -5.39 22.83
C PRO A 20 7.57 -4.48 23.23
N VAL A 21 7.06 -3.68 22.30
CA VAL A 21 5.90 -2.81 22.51
C VAL A 21 4.64 -3.60 22.91
N HIS A 22 4.42 -4.76 22.27
CA HIS A 22 3.26 -5.60 22.58
C HIS A 22 3.50 -6.47 23.81
N TYR A 23 4.74 -6.92 24.04
CA TYR A 23 5.12 -7.64 25.25
C TYR A 23 4.78 -6.85 26.51
N GLU A 24 5.18 -5.57 26.58
CA GLU A 24 4.90 -4.70 27.72
C GLU A 24 3.41 -4.41 27.91
N LYS A 25 2.68 -4.18 26.81
CA LYS A 25 1.25 -3.82 26.86
C LYS A 25 0.34 -5.00 27.19
N ILE A 26 0.61 -6.18 26.62
CA ILE A 26 -0.24 -7.36 26.77
C ILE A 26 0.15 -8.13 28.04
N GLY A 27 1.46 -8.31 28.26
CA GLY A 27 1.99 -9.14 29.33
C GLY A 27 1.34 -10.53 29.34
N HIS A 28 0.84 -10.94 30.50
CA HIS A 28 0.28 -12.28 30.71
C HIS A 28 -1.13 -12.44 30.10
N ALA A 29 -1.78 -11.34 29.70
CA ALA A 29 -3.09 -11.39 29.05
C ALA A 29 -3.03 -11.96 27.61
N ILE A 30 -1.83 -12.33 27.13
CA ILE A 30 -1.61 -12.95 25.83
C ILE A 30 -2.40 -14.25 25.67
N TRP A 31 -2.54 -15.03 26.74
CA TRP A 31 -3.31 -16.29 26.71
C TRP A 31 -4.78 -16.06 26.35
N LEU A 32 -5.39 -15.05 26.97
CA LEU A 32 -6.77 -14.67 26.68
C LEU A 32 -6.89 -14.09 25.27
N PHE A 33 -5.93 -13.27 24.85
CA PHE A 33 -5.92 -12.69 23.51
C PHE A 33 -5.82 -13.74 22.40
N LEU A 34 -4.90 -14.69 22.54
CA LEU A 34 -4.74 -15.83 21.61
C LEU A 34 -5.99 -16.69 21.55
N TRP A 35 -6.64 -16.91 22.70
CA TRP A 35 -7.92 -17.60 22.76
C TRP A 35 -9.04 -16.83 22.03
N CYS A 36 -9.10 -15.50 22.15
CA CYS A 36 -10.06 -14.69 21.40
C CYS A 36 -9.84 -14.81 19.89
N ILE A 37 -8.58 -14.81 19.42
CA ILE A 37 -8.25 -15.03 18.00
C ILE A 37 -8.71 -16.42 17.56
N SER A 38 -8.36 -17.47 18.32
CA SER A 38 -8.73 -18.84 17.98
C SER A 38 -10.26 -19.06 17.98
N SER A 39 -10.97 -18.32 18.84
CA SER A 39 -12.43 -18.35 19.00
C SER A 39 -13.20 -17.34 18.13
N THR A 40 -12.49 -16.57 17.30
CA THR A 40 -13.13 -15.69 16.31
C THR A 40 -13.86 -16.53 15.27
N THR A 41 -15.16 -16.27 15.10
CA THR A 41 -16.03 -17.02 14.17
C THR A 41 -16.27 -16.27 12.87
N LYS A 42 -16.37 -14.95 12.92
CA LYS A 42 -16.61 -14.09 11.76
C LYS A 42 -15.76 -12.83 11.87
N GLU A 43 -15.36 -12.28 10.74
CA GLU A 43 -14.72 -10.97 10.66
C GLU A 43 -15.65 -10.01 9.92
N ILE A 44 -15.89 -8.83 10.50
CA ILE A 44 -16.71 -7.78 9.92
C ILE A 44 -15.84 -6.53 9.79
N GLU A 45 -15.86 -5.91 8.62
CA GLU A 45 -15.22 -4.60 8.43
C GLU A 45 -16.19 -3.50 8.83
N ARG A 46 -15.84 -2.74 9.87
CA ARG A 46 -16.58 -1.55 10.33
C ARG A 46 -15.58 -0.40 10.47
N ASP A 47 -15.94 0.77 9.96
CA ASP A 47 -15.14 2.00 10.08
C ASP A 47 -13.69 1.86 9.55
N GLY A 48 -13.52 1.08 8.47
CA GLY A 48 -12.19 0.80 7.89
C GLY A 48 -11.30 -0.12 8.74
N MET A 49 -11.84 -0.72 9.81
CA MET A 49 -11.15 -1.67 10.67
C MET A 49 -11.83 -3.03 10.64
N THR A 50 -11.02 -4.10 10.61
CA THR A 50 -11.53 -5.48 10.67
C THR A 50 -11.76 -5.87 12.13
N TRP A 51 -12.99 -6.23 12.46
CA TRP A 51 -13.41 -6.69 13.77
C TRP A 51 -13.70 -8.19 13.75
N GLY A 52 -13.01 -8.95 14.59
CA GLY A 52 -13.27 -10.37 14.80
C GLY A 52 -14.36 -10.56 15.85
N ILE A 53 -15.50 -11.13 15.46
CA ILE A 53 -16.55 -11.52 16.38
C ILE A 53 -16.16 -12.81 17.08
N VAL A 54 -16.07 -12.77 18.41
CA VAL A 54 -15.77 -13.94 19.24
C VAL A 54 -17.05 -14.74 19.47
N LEU A 55 -17.02 -16.04 19.17
CA LEU A 55 -18.13 -16.98 19.40
C LEU A 55 -19.50 -16.53 18.88
N GLY A 56 -19.54 -15.69 17.82
CA GLY A 56 -20.78 -15.21 17.22
C GLY A 56 -21.59 -14.25 18.11
N ASN A 57 -20.93 -13.40 18.90
CA ASN A 57 -21.56 -12.49 19.88
C ASN A 57 -22.28 -13.20 21.03
N LYS A 58 -21.92 -14.46 21.32
CA LYS A 58 -22.39 -15.15 22.52
C LYS A 58 -21.94 -14.34 23.76
N PRO A 59 -22.84 -13.95 24.68
CA PRO A 59 -22.47 -13.34 25.94
C PRO A 59 -21.61 -14.31 26.77
N LEU A 60 -20.45 -13.85 27.22
CA LEU A 60 -19.49 -14.63 28.02
C LEU A 60 -19.45 -14.13 29.47
N LYS A 61 -19.47 -15.07 30.41
CA LYS A 61 -19.24 -14.78 31.83
C LYS A 61 -17.75 -14.91 32.13
N ALA A 62 -17.22 -14.03 32.98
CA ALA A 62 -15.83 -14.14 33.42
C ALA A 62 -15.55 -15.46 34.16
N ALA A 63 -16.55 -16.03 34.84
CA ALA A 63 -16.47 -17.34 35.48
C ALA A 63 -16.26 -18.50 34.48
N GLU A 64 -16.89 -18.46 33.29
CA GLU A 64 -16.68 -19.48 32.24
C GLU A 64 -15.24 -19.44 31.72
N LEU A 65 -14.70 -18.23 31.52
CA LEU A 65 -13.31 -18.04 31.13
C LEU A 65 -12.34 -18.45 32.24
N ALA A 66 -12.67 -18.17 33.50
CA ALA A 66 -11.88 -18.58 34.65
C ALA A 66 -11.70 -20.11 34.70
N LEU A 67 -12.77 -20.86 34.47
CA LEU A 67 -12.72 -22.32 34.36
C LEU A 67 -11.88 -22.79 33.17
N GLN A 68 -12.00 -22.13 32.01
CA GLN A 68 -11.24 -22.48 30.80
C GLN A 68 -9.72 -22.37 30.99
N PHE A 69 -9.24 -21.37 31.74
CA PHE A 69 -7.82 -21.14 31.97
C PHE A 69 -7.31 -21.66 33.33
N GLY A 70 -8.20 -22.14 34.20
CA GLY A 70 -7.84 -22.54 35.56
C GLY A 70 -7.35 -21.38 36.44
N VAL A 71 -7.84 -20.16 36.21
CA VAL A 71 -7.44 -18.95 36.96
C VAL A 71 -8.62 -18.31 37.66
N ASN A 72 -8.36 -17.40 38.60
CA ASN A 72 -9.42 -16.67 39.30
C ASN A 72 -10.14 -15.68 38.34
N GLU A 73 -11.45 -15.50 38.54
CA GLU A 73 -12.27 -14.53 37.81
C GLU A 73 -11.69 -13.10 37.87
N LYS A 74 -11.11 -12.71 39.00
CA LYS A 74 -10.43 -11.40 39.15
C LYS A 74 -9.28 -11.24 38.14
N THR A 75 -8.54 -12.31 37.86
CA THR A 75 -7.45 -12.32 36.88
C THR A 75 -7.98 -12.12 35.47
N ILE A 76 -9.06 -12.82 35.11
CA ILE A 76 -9.71 -12.65 33.79
C ILE A 76 -10.22 -11.22 33.61
N ARG A 77 -10.89 -10.65 34.62
CA ARG A 77 -11.37 -9.26 34.57
C ARG A 77 -10.21 -8.27 34.39
N ARG A 78 -9.10 -8.50 35.08
CA ARG A 78 -7.88 -7.69 34.92
C ARG A 78 -7.30 -7.81 33.51
N TRP A 79 -7.25 -9.01 32.95
CA TRP A 79 -6.78 -9.22 31.57
C TRP A 79 -7.69 -8.57 30.54
N LEU A 80 -9.01 -8.69 30.69
CA LEU A 80 -9.99 -8.02 29.83
C LEU A 80 -9.80 -6.50 29.85
N ALA A 81 -9.73 -5.91 31.03
CA ALA A 81 -9.53 -4.47 31.19
C ALA A 81 -8.18 -4.00 30.59
N LEU A 82 -7.12 -4.80 30.76
CA LEU A 82 -5.80 -4.50 30.19
C LEU A 82 -5.83 -4.53 28.65
N LEU A 83 -6.44 -5.56 28.06
CA LEU A 83 -6.53 -5.71 26.61
C LEU A 83 -7.43 -4.63 25.98
N GLU A 84 -8.51 -4.26 26.65
CA GLU A 84 -9.41 -3.19 26.23
C GLU A 84 -8.73 -1.83 26.30
N ARG A 85 -8.08 -1.51 27.43
CA ARG A 85 -7.34 -0.24 27.61
C ARG A 85 -6.26 -0.05 26.54
N ASN A 86 -5.57 -1.13 26.16
CA ASN A 86 -4.53 -1.08 25.14
C ASN A 86 -5.07 -1.23 23.71
N GLY A 87 -6.38 -1.38 23.54
CA GLY A 87 -7.07 -1.36 22.25
C GLY A 87 -6.97 -2.64 21.43
N TYR A 88 -6.65 -3.79 22.04
CA TYR A 88 -6.60 -5.08 21.34
C TYR A 88 -7.98 -5.71 21.17
N ILE A 89 -8.86 -5.53 22.15
CA ILE A 89 -10.22 -6.04 22.16
C ILE A 89 -11.20 -4.92 22.51
N ALA A 90 -12.46 -5.08 22.13
CA ALA A 90 -13.56 -4.29 22.65
C ALA A 90 -14.48 -5.20 23.47
N VAL A 91 -14.89 -4.74 24.64
CA VAL A 91 -15.80 -5.44 25.54
C VAL A 91 -17.12 -4.69 25.58
N THR A 92 -18.20 -5.31 25.10
CA THR A 92 -19.54 -4.73 25.17
C THR A 92 -20.35 -5.43 26.25
N ARG A 93 -21.04 -4.68 27.12
CA ARG A 93 -21.92 -5.27 28.15
C ARG A 93 -23.17 -5.85 27.49
N ALA A 94 -23.56 -7.04 27.95
CA ALA A 94 -24.81 -7.69 27.59
C ALA A 94 -25.56 -8.13 28.86
N PRO A 95 -26.89 -8.34 28.82
CA PRO A 95 -27.67 -8.70 30.01
C PRO A 95 -27.16 -9.94 30.76
N TYR A 96 -26.54 -10.89 30.05
CA TYR A 96 -26.09 -12.17 30.61
C TYR A 96 -24.56 -12.36 30.58
N GLY A 97 -23.80 -11.29 30.35
CA GLY A 97 -22.33 -11.36 30.29
C GLY A 97 -21.70 -10.24 29.47
N MET A 98 -20.58 -10.55 28.85
CA MET A 98 -19.82 -9.61 28.02
C MET A 98 -19.65 -10.18 26.62
N ILE A 99 -19.83 -9.35 25.61
CA ILE A 99 -19.55 -9.70 24.22
C ILE A 99 -18.14 -9.19 23.90
N LEU A 100 -17.32 -10.07 23.34
CA LEU A 100 -15.93 -9.77 22.99
C LEU A 100 -15.80 -9.60 21.48
N SER A 101 -15.13 -8.54 21.07
CA SER A 101 -14.70 -8.32 19.69
C SER A 101 -13.20 -8.06 19.64
N VAL A 102 -12.50 -8.73 18.72
CA VAL A 102 -11.06 -8.58 18.51
C VAL A 102 -10.83 -7.50 17.47
N ARG A 103 -9.98 -6.53 17.79
CA ARG A 103 -9.64 -5.45 16.86
C ARG A 103 -8.52 -5.88 15.92
N HIS A 104 -8.55 -5.44 14.66
CA HIS A 104 -7.60 -5.82 13.62
C HIS A 104 -7.46 -7.34 13.44
N SER A 105 -8.58 -8.06 13.55
CA SER A 105 -8.58 -9.51 13.32
C SER A 105 -8.21 -9.79 11.86
N LYS A 106 -7.27 -10.71 11.66
CA LYS A 106 -6.75 -11.11 10.34
C LYS A 106 -6.70 -12.63 10.18
N LYS A 107 -7.55 -13.35 10.91
CA LYS A 107 -7.60 -14.81 10.94
C LYS A 107 -7.98 -15.38 9.58
N PHE A 108 -8.98 -14.82 8.92
CA PHE A 108 -9.45 -15.34 7.63
C PHE A 108 -8.72 -14.72 6.43
N ALA A 109 -8.03 -13.59 6.61
CA ALA A 109 -7.19 -12.97 5.58
C ALA A 109 -6.01 -13.87 5.13
N CYS A 110 -5.49 -14.72 6.02
CA CYS A 110 -4.43 -15.68 5.67
C CYS A 110 -5.00 -16.97 5.04
N ALA A 111 -6.24 -17.34 5.36
CA ALA A 111 -6.85 -18.57 4.84
C ALA A 111 -7.08 -18.52 3.33
N SER A 112 -7.23 -17.32 2.74
CA SER A 112 -7.38 -17.14 1.29
C SER A 112 -6.10 -17.38 0.49
N HIS A 113 -4.92 -17.37 1.11
CA HIS A 113 -3.64 -17.61 0.41
C HIS A 113 -3.13 -19.06 0.55
N VAL A 114 -3.72 -19.87 1.43
CA VAL A 114 -3.33 -21.27 1.65
C VAL A 114 -4.43 -22.22 1.14
N ARG A 115 -5.15 -21.82 0.07
CA ARG A 115 -5.79 -22.83 -0.77
C ARG A 115 -4.70 -23.50 -1.59
N THR A 116 -4.10 -24.53 -1.00
CA THR A 116 -3.42 -25.58 -1.74
C THR A 116 -4.35 -26.00 -2.88
N GLU A 117 -3.87 -25.81 -4.10
CA GLU A 117 -4.57 -26.22 -5.30
C GLU A 117 -4.68 -27.74 -5.30
N LEU A 118 -5.85 -28.23 -4.92
CA LEU A 118 -6.30 -29.58 -5.21
C LEU A 118 -7.43 -29.42 -6.23
N PRO A 119 -7.30 -29.96 -7.45
CA PRO A 119 -8.36 -29.90 -8.43
C PRO A 119 -9.32 -31.02 -8.11
N ASP A 120 -10.50 -30.69 -7.61
CA ASP A 120 -11.62 -31.60 -7.78
C ASP A 120 -12.83 -30.85 -8.29
N ARG A 121 -13.26 -31.31 -9.47
CA ARG A 121 -14.38 -30.81 -10.23
C ARG A 121 -15.64 -31.30 -9.55
N THR A 122 -16.57 -30.42 -9.24
CA THR A 122 -18.01 -30.70 -9.42
C THR A 122 -18.71 -29.35 -9.55
N GLU A 123 -19.28 -29.15 -10.73
CA GLU A 123 -20.24 -28.10 -11.06
C GLU A 123 -21.47 -28.20 -10.14
N GLU A 124 -22.14 -27.08 -9.86
CA GLU A 124 -23.57 -26.86 -10.17
C GLU A 124 -24.16 -25.68 -9.37
N THR A 125 -24.70 -24.75 -10.17
CA THR A 125 -25.92 -23.93 -10.00
C THR A 125 -26.08 -22.91 -8.86
N GLY A 126 -25.97 -21.64 -9.27
CA GLY A 126 -27.12 -20.72 -9.28
C GLY A 126 -27.46 -19.98 -7.99
N ARG A 127 -27.03 -18.71 -7.88
CA ARG A 127 -27.90 -17.59 -7.48
C ARG A 127 -27.21 -16.26 -7.73
N ALA A 128 -27.87 -15.39 -8.51
CA ALA A 128 -27.48 -14.02 -8.68
C ALA A 128 -27.67 -13.25 -7.36
N ASP A 129 -26.66 -12.50 -6.93
CA ASP A 129 -26.86 -11.33 -6.11
C ASP A 129 -25.82 -10.25 -6.45
N LYS A 130 -26.34 -9.05 -6.66
CA LYS A 130 -25.65 -7.86 -7.17
C LYS A 130 -24.45 -7.50 -6.30
N LEU A 131 -23.24 -7.60 -6.85
CA LEU A 131 -22.04 -7.07 -6.20
C LEU A 131 -21.96 -5.56 -6.47
N VAL A 132 -22.42 -4.76 -5.51
CA VAL A 132 -21.97 -3.37 -5.37
C VAL A 132 -20.50 -3.43 -4.99
N GLN A 133 -19.61 -3.25 -5.98
CA GLN A 133 -18.17 -3.15 -5.79
C GLN A 133 -17.87 -1.90 -4.95
N SER A 134 -17.71 -2.09 -3.65
CA SER A 134 -17.19 -1.08 -2.73
C SER A 134 -15.70 -0.88 -3.02
N ASN A 135 -15.26 0.38 -3.12
CA ASN A 135 -13.92 0.89 -3.47
C ASN A 135 -12.73 0.46 -2.57
N LYS A 136 -12.76 -0.73 -1.95
CA LYS A 136 -11.69 -1.30 -1.12
C LYS A 136 -10.57 -1.96 -1.93
N ASP A 137 -10.76 -2.14 -3.24
CA ASP A 137 -9.83 -2.84 -4.11
C ASP A 137 -8.58 -2.02 -4.50
N ILE A 138 -8.68 -0.69 -4.57
CA ILE A 138 -7.58 0.15 -5.10
C ILE A 138 -6.33 0.11 -4.19
N THR A 139 -6.50 0.11 -2.86
CA THR A 139 -5.36 0.12 -1.92
C THR A 139 -4.67 -1.24 -1.83
N GLN A 140 -5.42 -2.35 -1.88
CA GLN A 140 -4.84 -3.70 -1.89
C GLN A 140 -4.14 -4.01 -3.21
N ILE A 141 -4.73 -3.59 -4.34
CA ILE A 141 -4.11 -3.72 -5.68
C ILE A 141 -2.80 -2.91 -5.72
N ASN A 142 -2.81 -1.66 -5.25
CA ASN A 142 -1.60 -0.83 -5.21
C ASN A 142 -0.51 -1.41 -4.30
N THR A 143 -0.89 -1.97 -3.14
CA THR A 143 0.08 -2.57 -2.21
C THR A 143 0.70 -3.84 -2.80
N LYS A 144 -0.10 -4.71 -3.43
CA LYS A 144 0.40 -5.91 -4.14
C LYS A 144 1.25 -5.54 -5.35
N HIS A 145 0.83 -4.56 -6.14
CA HIS A 145 1.56 -4.07 -7.31
C HIS A 145 2.91 -3.45 -6.92
N ASN A 146 2.96 -2.67 -5.83
CA ASN A 146 4.20 -2.10 -5.31
C ASN A 146 5.14 -3.19 -4.79
N MET A 147 4.64 -4.18 -4.05
CA MET A 147 5.45 -5.32 -3.60
C MET A 147 5.99 -6.14 -4.78
N SER A 148 5.18 -6.36 -5.82
CA SER A 148 5.61 -7.02 -7.06
C SER A 148 6.74 -6.23 -7.74
N SER A 149 6.56 -4.91 -7.90
CA SER A 149 7.56 -4.02 -8.51
C SER A 149 8.88 -4.01 -7.72
N ILE A 150 8.81 -3.94 -6.38
CA ILE A 150 9.99 -3.99 -5.50
C ILE A 150 10.72 -5.32 -5.67
N LYS A 151 10.00 -6.43 -5.70
CA LYS A 151 10.58 -7.78 -5.86
C LYS A 151 11.30 -7.91 -7.21
N THR A 152 10.67 -7.46 -8.31
CA THR A 152 11.28 -7.51 -9.65
C THR A 152 12.56 -6.68 -9.75
N ILE A 153 12.58 -5.48 -9.16
CA ILE A 153 13.79 -4.63 -9.15
C ILE A 153 14.90 -5.29 -8.32
N ALA A 154 14.56 -5.87 -7.17
CA ALA A 154 15.51 -6.57 -6.30
C ALA A 154 16.13 -7.79 -6.99
N GLU A 155 15.32 -8.58 -7.70
CA GLU A 155 15.78 -9.73 -8.47
C GLU A 155 16.70 -9.31 -9.62
N ARG A 156 16.37 -8.24 -10.35
CA ARG A 156 17.23 -7.72 -11.42
C ARG A 156 18.57 -7.22 -10.88
N PHE A 157 18.57 -6.52 -9.75
CA PHE A 157 19.78 -6.06 -9.09
C PHE A 157 20.66 -7.22 -8.61
N ALA A 158 20.06 -8.25 -8.03
CA ALA A 158 20.76 -9.47 -7.62
C ALA A 158 21.42 -10.18 -8.82
N ALA A 159 20.73 -10.25 -9.95
CA ALA A 159 21.27 -10.83 -11.19
C ALA A 159 22.48 -10.05 -11.71
N LEU A 160 22.40 -8.72 -11.78
CA LEU A 160 23.50 -7.87 -12.24
C LEU A 160 24.73 -7.97 -11.32
N ARG A 161 24.52 -8.00 -9.99
CA ARG A 161 25.61 -8.23 -9.04
C ARG A 161 26.21 -9.63 -9.16
N SER A 162 25.38 -10.64 -9.39
CA SER A 162 25.86 -12.01 -9.54
C SER A 162 26.72 -12.18 -10.80
N LEU A 163 26.37 -11.47 -11.88
CA LEU A 163 27.21 -11.39 -13.08
C LEU A 163 28.54 -10.66 -12.82
N GLN A 164 28.52 -9.60 -12.02
CA GLN A 164 29.70 -8.79 -11.71
C GLN A 164 30.68 -9.49 -10.75
N GLU A 165 30.17 -10.23 -9.75
CA GLU A 165 30.96 -10.90 -8.71
C GLU A 165 31.23 -12.38 -9.03
N GLY A 166 30.57 -12.95 -10.05
CA GLY A 166 30.67 -14.37 -10.42
C GLY A 166 30.13 -15.33 -9.35
N LYS A 167 29.32 -14.81 -8.41
CA LYS A 167 28.76 -15.56 -7.28
C LYS A 167 27.30 -15.18 -7.08
N PRO A 168 26.43 -16.09 -6.62
CA PRO A 168 25.05 -15.74 -6.32
C PRO A 168 25.03 -14.77 -5.13
N VAL A 169 24.52 -13.56 -5.37
CA VAL A 169 24.37 -12.52 -4.34
C VAL A 169 22.90 -12.20 -4.14
N HIS A 170 22.49 -12.01 -2.89
CA HIS A 170 21.12 -11.64 -2.54
C HIS A 170 21.07 -10.22 -1.98
N PRO A 171 20.04 -9.42 -2.31
CA PRO A 171 19.92 -8.06 -1.81
C PRO A 171 19.73 -8.05 -0.28
N SER A 172 20.40 -7.13 0.39
CA SER A 172 20.24 -6.93 1.83
C SER A 172 18.91 -6.23 2.16
N SER A 173 18.46 -6.31 3.41
CA SER A 173 17.29 -5.55 3.89
C SER A 173 17.40 -4.04 3.61
N LYS A 174 18.62 -3.49 3.68
CA LYS A 174 18.88 -2.08 3.32
C LYS A 174 18.65 -1.80 1.82
N ASP A 175 18.93 -2.77 0.95
CA ASP A 175 18.71 -2.64 -0.49
C ASP A 175 17.20 -2.63 -0.81
N TYR A 176 16.42 -3.50 -0.16
CA TYR A 176 14.96 -3.50 -0.27
C TYR A 176 14.33 -2.17 0.16
N GLN A 177 14.85 -1.54 1.22
CA GLN A 177 14.38 -0.22 1.65
C GLN A 177 14.67 0.86 0.62
N ALA A 178 15.85 0.84 0.01
CA ALA A 178 16.23 1.79 -1.03
C ALA A 178 15.37 1.61 -2.31
N ILE A 179 15.09 0.37 -2.71
CA ILE A 179 14.18 0.06 -3.82
C ILE A 179 12.76 0.58 -3.52
N ALA A 180 12.26 0.36 -2.30
CA ALA A 180 10.93 0.84 -1.90
C ALA A 180 10.81 2.37 -1.97
N ARG A 181 11.89 3.11 -1.69
CA ARG A 181 11.91 4.59 -1.85
C ARG A 181 11.78 5.02 -3.31
N ILE A 182 12.38 4.29 -4.25
CA ILE A 182 12.26 4.59 -5.69
C ILE A 182 10.82 4.34 -6.16
N VAL A 183 10.24 3.20 -5.77
CA VAL A 183 8.85 2.87 -6.12
C VAL A 183 7.88 3.88 -5.50
N ALA A 184 8.12 4.31 -4.27
CA ALA A 184 7.32 5.34 -3.60
C ALA A 184 7.39 6.73 -4.29
N ARG A 185 8.50 7.04 -4.97
CA ARG A 185 8.65 8.25 -5.79
C ARG A 185 7.91 8.17 -7.13
N GLY A 186 7.27 7.03 -7.45
CA GLY A 186 6.44 6.87 -8.64
C GLY A 186 7.23 6.64 -9.94
N VAL A 187 8.50 6.23 -9.86
CA VAL A 187 9.27 5.86 -11.05
C VAL A 187 8.68 4.60 -11.66
N SER A 188 8.45 4.59 -12.97
CA SER A 188 7.93 3.39 -13.63
C SER A 188 8.93 2.22 -13.53
N LEU A 189 8.41 1.02 -13.31
CA LEU A 189 9.19 -0.22 -13.25
C LEU A 189 10.15 -0.39 -14.45
N PRO A 190 9.71 -0.25 -15.72
CA PRO A 190 10.60 -0.43 -16.87
C PRO A 190 11.70 0.62 -16.95
N GLN A 191 11.43 1.88 -16.56
CA GLN A 191 12.46 2.92 -16.51
C GLN A 191 13.47 2.66 -15.40
N THR A 192 13.02 2.20 -14.24
CA THR A 192 13.90 1.86 -13.12
C THR A 192 14.86 0.75 -13.51
N ILE A 193 14.37 -0.31 -14.16
CA ILE A 193 15.21 -1.40 -14.68
C ILE A 193 16.21 -0.90 -15.71
N LYS A 194 15.78 -0.07 -16.66
CA LYS A 194 16.66 0.51 -17.68
C LYS A 194 17.79 1.34 -17.06
N TRP A 195 17.47 2.22 -16.10
CA TRP A 195 18.47 3.04 -15.43
C TRP A 195 19.38 2.22 -14.51
N LEU A 196 18.87 1.14 -13.92
CA LEU A 196 19.67 0.19 -13.16
C LEU A 196 20.74 -0.47 -14.06
N GLU A 197 20.35 -0.96 -15.24
CA GLU A 197 21.29 -1.58 -16.19
C GLU A 197 22.34 -0.58 -16.67
N GLN A 198 21.91 0.62 -17.06
CA GLN A 198 22.82 1.70 -17.47
C GLN A 198 23.80 2.09 -16.35
N CYS A 199 23.36 2.07 -15.09
CA CYS A 199 24.22 2.33 -13.94
C CYS A 199 25.37 1.31 -13.85
N PHE A 200 25.09 0.03 -14.09
CA PHE A 200 26.11 -1.03 -14.09
C PHE A 200 27.02 -0.97 -15.32
N GLU A 201 26.49 -0.69 -16.51
CA GLU A 201 27.28 -0.51 -17.74
C GLU A 201 28.24 0.70 -17.64
N GLU A 202 27.73 1.85 -17.21
CA GLU A 202 28.55 3.06 -17.01
C GLU A 202 29.56 2.88 -15.87
N TYR A 203 29.29 1.98 -14.93
CA TYR A 203 30.24 1.64 -13.88
C TYR A 203 31.34 0.73 -14.42
N GLU A 204 31.00 -0.33 -15.17
CA GLU A 204 31.98 -1.25 -15.78
C GLU A 204 32.91 -0.52 -16.77
N THR A 205 32.40 0.43 -17.55
CA THR A 205 33.23 1.23 -18.47
C THR A 205 34.25 2.14 -17.76
N ARG A 206 33.96 2.57 -16.53
CA ARG A 206 34.85 3.43 -15.72
C ARG A 206 35.73 2.65 -14.75
N ARG A 207 35.43 1.37 -14.56
CA ARG A 207 36.05 0.52 -13.54
C ARG A 207 37.54 0.35 -13.81
N ARG A 208 38.38 0.69 -12.83
CA ARG A 208 39.85 0.55 -12.96
C ARG A 208 40.36 -0.82 -12.53
N SER A 209 39.63 -1.55 -11.68
CA SER A 209 40.06 -2.82 -11.10
C SER A 209 38.92 -3.83 -10.96
N ARG A 210 39.25 -5.11 -11.21
CA ARG A 210 38.33 -6.27 -11.11
C ARG A 210 37.80 -6.56 -9.70
N HIS A 211 38.27 -5.85 -8.67
CA HIS A 211 37.78 -5.98 -7.29
C HIS A 211 36.74 -4.91 -6.91
N GLU A 212 36.58 -3.87 -7.74
CA GLU A 212 35.71 -2.74 -7.43
C GLU A 212 34.27 -3.04 -7.89
N THR A 213 33.39 -3.54 -7.02
CA THR A 213 32.00 -3.89 -7.41
C THR A 213 30.96 -3.00 -6.74
N ILE A 214 29.78 -2.91 -7.36
CA ILE A 214 28.63 -2.25 -6.73
C ILE A 214 28.04 -3.19 -5.68
N LYS A 215 28.26 -2.86 -4.40
CA LYS A 215 27.84 -3.72 -3.27
C LYS A 215 26.49 -3.35 -2.65
N VAL A 216 26.03 -2.12 -2.84
CA VAL A 216 24.84 -1.59 -2.18
C VAL A 216 23.96 -0.86 -3.17
N PHE A 217 22.65 -1.06 -3.07
CA PHE A 217 21.67 -0.47 -3.96
C PHE A 217 21.60 1.06 -3.82
N SER A 218 22.02 1.61 -2.67
CA SER A 218 22.07 3.06 -2.44
C SER A 218 22.94 3.82 -3.46
N TYR A 219 23.92 3.14 -4.07
CA TYR A 219 24.68 3.70 -5.19
C TYR A 219 23.80 3.91 -6.43
N CYS A 220 23.07 2.87 -6.83
CA CYS A 220 22.11 2.93 -7.94
C CYS A 220 20.94 3.88 -7.63
N GLU A 221 20.50 3.96 -6.38
CA GLU A 221 19.46 4.90 -5.92
C GLU A 221 19.86 6.34 -6.23
N LYS A 222 21.08 6.77 -5.86
CA LYS A 222 21.57 8.12 -6.16
C LYS A 222 21.60 8.41 -7.65
N TYR A 223 22.05 7.45 -8.45
CA TYR A 223 22.11 7.55 -9.91
C TYR A 223 20.71 7.72 -10.53
N ILE A 224 19.77 6.88 -10.11
CA ILE A 224 18.37 6.89 -10.58
C ILE A 224 17.68 8.20 -10.21
N ILE A 225 17.88 8.69 -8.98
CA ILE A 225 17.32 9.96 -8.52
C ILE A 225 17.89 11.14 -9.33
N GLY A 226 19.19 11.14 -9.64
CA GLY A 226 19.81 12.18 -10.47
C GLY A 226 19.20 12.24 -11.87
N ARG A 227 19.09 11.08 -12.55
CA ARG A 227 18.46 10.96 -13.88
C ARG A 227 16.99 11.38 -13.88
N LEU A 228 16.28 11.13 -12.77
CA LEU A 228 14.89 11.56 -12.62
C LEU A 228 14.78 13.09 -12.51
N ALA A 229 15.62 13.73 -11.70
CA ALA A 229 15.65 15.19 -11.60
C ALA A 229 16.02 15.86 -12.93
N GLU A 230 16.94 15.27 -13.71
CA GLU A 230 17.26 15.74 -15.06
C GLU A 230 16.09 15.57 -16.05
N ALA A 231 15.33 14.49 -15.94
CA ALA A 231 14.15 14.26 -16.77
C ALA A 231 13.02 15.24 -16.43
N GLU A 232 12.84 15.57 -15.15
CA GLU A 232 11.90 16.60 -14.67
C GLU A 232 12.33 18.01 -15.11
N ALA A 233 13.62 18.34 -15.05
CA ALA A 233 14.16 19.60 -15.56
C ALA A 233 13.97 19.75 -17.09
N LYS A 234 14.16 18.68 -17.87
CA LYS A 234 13.93 18.71 -19.33
C LYS A 234 12.47 18.87 -19.71
N THR A 235 11.54 18.36 -18.89
CA THR A 235 10.10 18.47 -19.15
C THR A 235 9.55 19.84 -18.75
N THR A 236 10.04 20.45 -17.67
CA THR A 236 9.70 21.83 -17.27
C THR A 236 10.19 22.84 -18.31
N VAL A 237 11.46 22.77 -18.74
CA VAL A 237 12.01 23.62 -19.80
C VAL A 237 11.24 23.48 -21.12
N ARG A 238 10.81 22.27 -21.50
CA ARG A 238 9.95 22.06 -22.69
C ARG A 238 8.57 22.68 -22.54
N ARG A 239 7.95 22.60 -21.35
CA ARG A 239 6.64 23.21 -21.06
C ARG A 239 6.71 24.74 -21.09
N GLU A 240 7.75 25.32 -20.51
CA GLU A 240 8.00 26.77 -20.53
C GLU A 240 8.22 27.29 -21.96
N ASN A 241 9.07 26.61 -22.74
CA ASN A 241 9.28 26.96 -24.15
C ASN A 241 7.98 26.86 -24.99
N ASN A 242 7.12 25.89 -24.70
CA ASN A 242 5.85 25.72 -25.41
C ASN A 242 4.80 26.77 -24.97
N ALA A 243 4.78 27.14 -23.69
CA ALA A 243 3.95 28.23 -23.17
C ALA A 243 4.36 29.58 -23.78
N GLN A 244 5.66 29.83 -23.94
CA GLN A 244 6.18 31.06 -24.55
C GLN A 244 5.91 31.11 -26.07
N LYS A 245 5.90 29.96 -26.74
CA LYS A 245 5.48 29.82 -28.15
C LYS A 245 3.98 30.08 -28.35
N ASN A 246 3.15 29.66 -27.39
CA ASN A 246 1.70 29.89 -27.42
C ASN A 246 1.35 31.36 -27.08
N ASN A 247 2.07 32.00 -26.15
CA ASN A 247 1.91 33.43 -25.87
C ASN A 247 2.33 34.33 -27.04
N ARG A 248 3.28 33.91 -27.90
CA ARG A 248 3.57 34.62 -29.17
C ARG A 248 2.48 34.51 -30.22
N ARG A 249 1.59 33.52 -30.13
CA ARG A 249 0.45 33.34 -31.07
C ARG A 249 -0.83 34.05 -30.61
N GLY A 250 -0.82 34.63 -29.40
CA GLY A 250 -1.99 35.22 -28.75
C GLY A 250 -1.95 36.74 -28.58
N TYR A 251 -1.15 37.47 -29.36
CA TYR A 251 -1.28 38.94 -29.44
C TYR A 251 -1.96 39.33 -30.75
N GLY A 252 -3.26 39.64 -30.62
CA GLY A 252 -4.03 40.59 -31.41
C GLY A 252 -3.76 40.69 -32.90
N ARG A 253 -4.69 40.11 -33.68
CA ARG A 253 -5.12 40.69 -34.95
C ARG A 253 -5.46 42.17 -34.70
N THR A 254 -4.55 43.08 -35.06
CA THR A 254 -4.81 44.52 -35.01
C THR A 254 -5.96 44.79 -35.99
N GLU A 255 -7.09 45.28 -35.47
CA GLU A 255 -8.16 45.79 -36.32
C GLU A 255 -7.59 46.90 -37.20
N LYS A 256 -7.68 46.72 -38.53
CA LYS A 256 -7.38 47.79 -39.47
C LYS A 256 -8.45 48.87 -39.28
N GLN A 257 -8.12 49.94 -38.57
CA GLN A 257 -8.85 51.19 -38.72
C GLN A 257 -8.62 51.68 -40.15
N GLU A 258 -9.66 51.69 -40.96
CA GLU A 258 -9.64 52.41 -42.24
C GLU A 258 -9.63 53.92 -41.94
N PRO A 259 -8.71 54.71 -42.50
CA PRO A 259 -8.81 56.15 -42.41
C PRO A 259 -9.96 56.63 -43.29
N SER A 260 -11.08 56.97 -42.64
CA SER A 260 -12.13 57.80 -43.23
C SER A 260 -11.51 59.12 -43.70
N ILE A 261 -11.43 59.34 -45.02
CA ILE A 261 -10.89 60.55 -45.64
C ILE A 261 -11.89 61.73 -45.61
N THR A 262 -13.13 61.50 -45.17
CA THR A 262 -14.16 62.53 -45.07
C THR A 262 -14.71 62.52 -43.65
N GLY A 263 -14.12 63.34 -42.79
CA GLY A 263 -14.49 63.54 -41.39
C GLY A 263 -15.89 64.14 -41.18
N GLY A 264 -16.93 63.42 -41.61
CA GLY A 264 -18.31 63.64 -41.15
C GLY A 264 -18.95 64.99 -41.49
N GLN A 265 -18.51 65.70 -42.55
CA GLN A 265 -19.18 66.93 -43.00
C GLN A 265 -19.74 66.81 -44.42
N THR A 266 -21.07 66.90 -44.52
CA THR A 266 -21.84 67.01 -45.76
C THR A 266 -22.01 68.48 -46.16
N GLY A 267 -21.72 68.82 -47.42
CA GLY A 267 -21.95 70.15 -47.99
C GLY A 267 -22.02 70.13 -49.52
N ARG A 268 -23.14 70.59 -50.08
CA ARG A 268 -23.46 70.57 -51.51
C ARG A 268 -23.01 71.89 -52.15
N LEU A 269 -21.95 71.88 -52.95
CA LEU A 269 -21.52 73.05 -53.74
C LEU A 269 -21.96 72.92 -55.20
N ARG A 270 -22.83 73.86 -55.61
CA ARG A 270 -23.34 74.05 -56.97
C ARG A 270 -22.22 74.53 -57.89
N ARG A 271 -22.15 74.00 -59.12
CA ARG A 271 -21.33 74.58 -60.19
C ARG A 271 -22.20 75.48 -61.07
N LYS A 272 -21.81 76.75 -61.19
CA LYS A 272 -22.37 77.72 -62.14
C LYS A 272 -21.84 77.44 -63.55
N THR A 273 -22.73 77.67 -64.50
CA THR A 273 -22.55 77.77 -65.96
C THR A 273 -21.56 78.87 -66.32
N VAL A 274 -20.64 78.59 -67.25
CA VAL A 274 -20.24 79.45 -68.39
C VAL A 274 -19.88 78.49 -69.52
#